data_AF-A0A7C4NUP9-F1
#
_entry.id   AF-A0A7C4NUP9-F1
#
_cell.length_a   1.000
_cell.length_b   1.000
_cell.length_c   1.000
_cell.angle_alpha   90.00
_cell.angle_beta   90.00
_cell.angle_gamma   90.00
#
_symmetry.space_group_name_H-M   'P 1'
#
loop_
_entity.id
_entity.type
_entity.pdbx_description
1 polymer ?
#
loop_
_entity_poly.entity_id
_entity_poly.type
_entity_poly.pdbx_seq_one_letter_code
_entity_poly.pdbx_strand_id
1 'polypeptide(L)'
;MGERLELILRIPLAIIYGIILAVWGFVAGLVVVIHWLYTLILGKRHLGMAKFTNRYVTYSLLVARYLYLITNDRPWPIGKKGPEEVLPVDIR
;
A
#
# COMPACT_ATOMS: atom_id res chain seq x y z
N MET A 1 14.98 7.50 -19.10
CA MET A 1 15.20 6.04 -19.24
C MET A 1 14.26 5.55 -20.34
N GLY A 2 14.69 4.66 -21.24
CA GLY A 2 13.80 4.16 -22.31
C GLY A 2 12.76 3.18 -21.77
N GLU A 3 11.58 3.12 -22.38
CA GLU A 3 10.47 2.24 -21.93
C GLU A 3 10.86 0.77 -21.84
N ARG A 4 11.68 0.29 -22.80
CA ARG A 4 12.19 -1.09 -22.83
C ARG A 4 13.07 -1.43 -21.63
N LEU A 5 13.88 -0.47 -21.19
CA LEU A 5 14.78 -0.66 -20.04
C LEU A 5 13.99 -0.66 -18.73
N GLU A 6 12.97 0.19 -18.61
CA GLU A 6 12.08 0.20 -17.43
C GLU A 6 11.29 -1.12 -17.31
N LEU A 7 10.86 -1.70 -18.44
CA LEU A 7 10.20 -3.01 -18.44
C LEU A 7 11.08 -4.11 -17.86
N ILE A 8 12.36 -4.16 -18.24
CA ILE A 8 13.31 -5.16 -17.71
C ILE A 8 13.58 -4.90 -16.23
N LEU A 9 13.73 -3.63 -15.83
CA LEU A 9 13.99 -3.24 -14.45
C LEU A 9 12.84 -3.61 -13.49
N ARG A 10 11.60 -3.69 -13.99
CA ARG A 10 10.44 -4.12 -13.19
C ARG A 10 10.58 -5.52 -12.62
N ILE A 11 11.32 -6.43 -13.26
CA ILE A 11 11.45 -7.81 -12.79
C ILE A 11 12.11 -7.88 -11.40
N PRO A 12 13.34 -7.37 -11.19
CA PRO A 12 13.93 -7.34 -9.86
C PRO A 12 13.17 -6.41 -8.89
N LEU A 13 12.62 -5.31 -9.38
CA LEU A 13 11.84 -4.39 -8.53
C LEU A 13 10.53 -5.03 -8.03
N ALA A 14 9.89 -5.91 -8.81
CA ALA A 14 8.71 -6.65 -8.37
C ALA A 14 9.01 -7.50 -7.13
N ILE A 15 10.19 -8.11 -7.06
CA ILE A 15 10.63 -8.88 -5.89
C ILE A 15 10.77 -7.96 -4.68
N ILE A 16 11.45 -6.82 -4.84
CA ILE A 16 11.66 -5.85 -3.76
C ILE A 16 10.31 -5.32 -3.23
N TYR A 17 9.44 -4.84 -4.12
CA TYR A 17 8.13 -4.35 -3.72
C TYR A 17 7.24 -5.46 -3.14
N GLY A 18 7.35 -6.68 -3.66
CA GLY A 18 6.66 -7.85 -3.13
C GLY A 18 7.03 -8.13 -1.67
N ILE A 19 8.31 -8.06 -1.31
CA ILE A 19 8.77 -8.23 0.07
C ILE A 19 8.22 -7.13 0.98
N ILE A 20 8.27 -5.87 0.55
CA ILE A 20 7.73 -4.73 1.31
C ILE A 20 6.22 -4.91 1.54
N LEU A 21 5.48 -5.28 0.50
CA LEU A 21 4.04 -5.53 0.59
C LEU A 21 3.73 -6.72 1.49
N ALA A 22 4.53 -7.79 1.45
CA ALA A 22 4.32 -8.95 2.31
C ALA A 22 4.49 -8.60 3.79
N VAL A 23 5.59 -7.93 4.15
CA VAL A 23 5.88 -7.56 5.55
C VAL A 23 4.87 -6.55 6.07
N TRP A 24 4.62 -5.46 5.33
CA TRP A 24 3.64 -4.45 5.75
C TRP A 24 2.22 -5.02 5.73
N GLY A 25 1.89 -5.84 4.73
CA GLY A 25 0.59 -6.51 4.60
C GLY A 25 0.30 -7.47 5.75
N PHE A 26 1.31 -8.17 6.27
CA PHE A 26 1.16 -8.99 7.47
C PHE A 26 0.73 -8.13 8.68
N VAL A 27 1.41 -7.01 8.92
CA VAL A 27 1.05 -6.08 10.01
C VAL A 27 -0.33 -5.47 9.78
N ALA A 28 -0.66 -5.07 8.55
CA ALA A 28 -1.98 -4.56 8.18
C ALA A 28 -3.07 -5.61 8.41
N GLY A 29 -2.82 -6.87 8.10
CA GLY A 29 -3.72 -7.99 8.39
C GLY A 29 -4.03 -8.10 9.89
N LEU A 30 -3.01 -8.04 10.74
CA LEU A 30 -3.21 -8.03 12.20
C LEU A 30 -4.03 -6.82 12.66
N VAL A 31 -3.73 -5.63 12.14
CA VAL A 31 -4.49 -4.41 12.44
C VAL A 31 -5.95 -4.52 12.01
N VAL A 32 -6.23 -5.12 10.85
CA VAL A 32 -7.61 -5.34 10.37
C VAL A 32 -8.37 -6.27 11.32
N VAL A 33 -7.75 -7.37 11.77
CA VAL A 33 -8.40 -8.30 12.72
C VAL A 33 -8.71 -7.59 14.04
N ILE A 34 -7.75 -6.83 14.58
CA ILE A 34 -7.95 -6.07 15.82
C ILE A 34 -9.01 -4.99 15.64
N HIS A 35 -8.98 -4.27 14.52
CA HIS A 35 -9.93 -3.19 14.23
C HIS A 35 -11.35 -3.73 14.03
N TRP A 36 -11.49 -4.89 13.39
CA TRP A 36 -12.75 -5.60 13.28
C TRP A 36 -13.34 -5.96 14.66
N LEU A 37 -12.55 -6.56 15.55
CA LEU A 37 -12.97 -6.85 16.93
C LEU A 37 -13.32 -5.56 17.70
N TYR A 38 -12.48 -4.52 17.59
CA TYR A 38 -12.72 -3.23 18.22
C TYR A 38 -14.07 -2.64 17.80
N THR A 39 -14.39 -2.68 16.50
CA THR A 39 -15.64 -2.14 15.98
C THR A 39 -16.85 -2.96 16.40
N LEU A 40 -16.73 -4.29 16.51
CA LEU A 40 -17.81 -5.12 17.03
C LEU A 40 -18.12 -4.83 18.51
N ILE A 41 -17.09 -4.63 19.34
CA ILE A 41 -17.26 -4.43 20.79
C ILE A 41 -17.72 -3.02 21.12
N LEU A 42 -17.12 -2.00 20.48
CA LEU A 42 -17.35 -0.58 20.82
C LEU A 42 -18.36 0.11 19.90
N GLY A 43 -18.82 -0.57 18.84
CA GLY A 43 -19.77 -0.01 17.87
C GLY A 43 -19.24 1.15 17.03
N LYS A 44 -17.93 1.43 17.07
CA LYS A 44 -17.29 2.52 16.31
C LYS A 44 -15.93 2.11 15.75
N ARG A 45 -15.48 2.80 14.70
CA ARG A 45 -14.17 2.54 14.06
C ARG A 45 -13.07 3.40 14.70
N HIS A 46 -11.89 2.82 14.89
CA HIS A 46 -10.73 3.56 15.39
C HIS A 46 -10.00 4.31 14.25
N LEU A 47 -9.84 5.64 14.39
CA LEU A 47 -9.24 6.50 13.36
C LEU A 47 -7.79 6.13 13.03
N GLY A 48 -6.97 5.84 14.03
CA GLY A 48 -5.57 5.47 13.80
C GLY A 48 -5.42 4.16 13.01
N MET A 49 -6.26 3.17 13.30
CA MET A 49 -6.21 1.87 12.63
C MET A 49 -6.70 2.00 11.18
N ALA A 50 -7.77 2.76 10.97
CA ALA A 50 -8.26 3.04 9.63
C ALA A 50 -7.22 3.78 8.77
N LYS A 51 -6.56 4.82 9.31
CA LYS A 51 -5.48 5.55 8.62
C LYS A 51 -4.29 4.65 8.31
N PHE A 52 -3.92 3.77 9.24
CA PHE A 52 -2.83 2.82 9.02
C PHE A 52 -3.13 1.89 7.84
N THR A 53 -4.30 1.24 7.84
CA THR A 53 -4.71 0.34 6.76
C THR A 53 -4.90 1.09 5.45
N ASN A 54 -5.43 2.32 5.48
CA ASN A 54 -5.60 3.15 4.29
C ASN A 54 -4.25 3.46 3.61
N ARG A 55 -3.21 3.78 4.38
CA ARG A 55 -1.85 3.99 3.85
C ARG A 55 -1.29 2.72 3.20
N TYR A 56 -1.48 1.56 3.83
CA TYR A 56 -1.07 0.28 3.25
C TYR A 56 -1.78 0.00 1.91
N VAL A 57 -3.11 0.15 1.87
CA VAL A 57 -3.91 -0.06 0.64
C VAL A 57 -3.52 0.95 -0.45
N THR A 58 -3.24 2.19 -0.06
CA THR A 58 -2.77 3.20 -0.99
C THR A 58 -1.40 2.83 -1.58
N TYR A 59 -0.49 2.37 -0.73
CA TYR A 59 0.82 1.88 -1.18
C TYR A 59 0.71 0.70 -2.15
N SER A 60 -0.14 -0.29 -1.83
CA SER A 60 -0.33 -1.45 -2.70
C SER A 60 -0.89 -1.07 -4.07
N LEU A 61 -1.79 -0.08 -4.13
CA LEU A 61 -2.26 0.50 -5.38
C LEU A 61 -1.12 1.15 -6.19
N LEU A 62 -0.24 1.94 -5.54
CA LEU A 62 0.90 2.56 -6.22
C LEU A 62 1.85 1.52 -6.82
N VAL A 63 2.16 0.46 -6.05
CA VAL A 63 2.97 -0.67 -6.53
C VAL A 63 2.29 -1.37 -7.69
N ALA A 64 0.99 -1.66 -7.59
CA ALA A 64 0.24 -2.28 -8.68
C ALA A 64 0.30 -1.42 -9.95
N ARG A 65 0.06 -0.11 -9.85
CA ARG A 65 0.13 0.80 -11.02
C ARG A 65 1.49 0.75 -11.71
N TYR A 66 2.57 0.63 -10.96
CA TYR A 66 3.92 0.49 -11.52
C TYR A 66 4.14 -0.86 -12.20
N LEU A 67 3.78 -1.97 -11.52
CA LEU A 67 4.01 -3.33 -12.02
C LEU A 67 3.10 -3.70 -13.20
N TYR A 68 1.86 -3.21 -13.22
CA TYR A 68 0.89 -3.42 -14.29
C TYR A 68 1.03 -2.42 -15.45
N LEU A 69 2.19 -1.76 -15.58
CA LEU A 69 2.53 -0.88 -16.71
C LEU A 69 1.58 0.33 -16.90
N ILE A 70 0.85 0.73 -15.85
CA ILE A 70 -0.03 1.91 -15.87
C ILE A 70 0.81 3.19 -15.79
N THR A 71 1.98 3.12 -15.15
CA THR A 71 2.93 4.24 -15.04
C THR A 71 4.37 3.76 -14.97
N ASN A 72 5.30 4.63 -15.39
CA ASN A 72 6.74 4.48 -15.18
C ASN A 72 7.21 5.11 -13.87
N ASP A 73 6.32 5.77 -13.12
CA ASP A 73 6.66 6.34 -11.82
C ASP A 73 6.87 5.23 -10.79
N ARG A 74 8.08 5.16 -10.24
CA ARG A 74 8.46 4.18 -9.22
C ARG A 74 7.89 4.59 -7.85
N PRO A 75 7.26 3.68 -7.10
CA PRO A 75 6.90 3.89 -5.70
C PRO A 75 8.14 3.98 -4.80
N TRP A 76 7.97 4.58 -3.62
CA TRP A 76 8.93 4.46 -2.51
C TRP A 76 9.27 2.98 -2.24
N PRO A 77 10.53 2.62 -1.93
CA PRO A 77 11.67 3.49 -1.62
C PRO A 77 12.48 3.99 -2.82
N ILE A 78 12.26 3.44 -4.01
CA ILE A 78 13.11 3.75 -5.18
C ILE A 78 12.71 5.07 -5.84
N GLY A 79 11.42 5.40 -5.87
CA GLY A 79 10.93 6.67 -6.39
C GLY A 79 10.35 7.58 -5.33
N LYS A 80 9.89 8.76 -5.77
CA LYS A 80 9.46 9.85 -4.88
C LYS A 80 8.01 9.71 -4.39
N LYS A 81 7.17 8.90 -5.05
CA LYS A 81 5.77 8.73 -4.66
C LYS A 81 5.68 7.81 -3.45
N GLY A 82 5.47 8.42 -2.28
CA GLY A 82 5.15 7.74 -1.05
C GLY A 82 3.66 7.39 -0.94
N PRO A 83 3.26 6.68 0.13
CA PRO A 83 1.88 6.30 0.40
C PRO A 83 1.08 7.48 0.97
N GLU A 84 1.04 8.58 0.23
CA GLU A 84 0.16 9.72 0.52
C GLU A 84 -1.29 9.29 0.32
N GLU A 85 -2.19 9.59 1.26
CA GLU A 85 -3.59 9.15 1.21
C GLU A 85 -4.26 9.62 -0.10
N VAL A 86 -4.63 8.66 -0.97
CA VAL A 86 -5.33 8.96 -2.23
C VAL A 86 -6.79 9.32 -1.97
N LEU A 87 -7.43 8.59 -1.05
CA LEU A 87 -8.78 8.85 -0.58
C LEU A 87 -8.77 9.04 0.95
N PRO A 88 -9.51 10.03 1.46
CA PRO A 88 -9.58 10.27 2.89
C PRO A 88 -10.33 9.13 3.59
N VAL A 89 -9.97 8.88 4.84
CA VAL A 89 -10.69 7.91 5.67
C VAL A 89 -12.03 8.49 6.09
N ASP A 90 -13.14 7.85 5.69
CA ASP A 90 -14.49 8.21 6.11
C ASP A 90 -14.88 7.50 7.43
N ILE A 91 -14.62 8.15 8.57
CA ILE A 91 -15.12 7.70 9.89
C ILE A 91 -16.15 8.70 10.40
N ARG A 92 -17.28 8.16 10.86
CA ARG A 92 -18.34 8.89 11.56
C ARG A 92 -18.02 9.01 13.05
#